data_AF-A0A969D8L9-F1
#
_entry.id   AF-A0A969D8L9-F1
#
_cell.length_a   1.000
_cell.length_b   1.000
_cell.length_c   1.000
_cell.angle_alpha   90.00
_cell.angle_beta   90.00
_cell.angle_gamma   90.00
#
_symmetry.space_group_name_H-M   'P 1'
#
loop_
_entity.id
_entity.type
_entity.pdbx_description
1 polymer ?
#
loop_
_entity_poly.entity_id
_entity_poly.type
_entity_poly.pdbx_seq_one_letter_code
_entity_poly.pdbx_strand_id
1 'polypeptide(L)'
;MSFYGSKTQKPSPSNTEQKTGQRLFAFTENQVAQIQVQTPQQSIVFESSTQSFPHSWLISAPQKGPADEAAIAYLLNLLITSSSPRRLEISPQRLSEFGFQTS
;
A
#
# COMPACT_ATOMS: atom_id res chain seq x y z
N MET A 1 59.98 -23.49 -3.87
CA MET A 1 59.16 -22.30 -4.18
C MET A 1 58.04 -22.19 -3.15
N SER A 2 58.17 -21.16 -2.31
CA SER A 2 57.20 -20.45 -1.44
C SER A 2 55.84 -20.15 -2.12
N PHE A 3 54.71 -19.79 -1.49
CA PHE A 3 54.10 -19.81 -0.14
C PHE A 3 52.65 -19.20 -0.28
N TYR A 4 51.71 -19.62 0.60
CA TYR A 4 50.46 -18.97 1.08
C TYR A 4 49.20 -18.70 0.21
N GLY A 5 48.02 -19.04 0.77
CA GLY A 5 46.82 -18.18 0.69
C GLY A 5 45.43 -18.83 0.73
N SER A 6 44.89 -19.14 1.92
CA SER A 6 43.48 -19.48 2.16
C SER A 6 42.55 -18.28 1.91
N LYS A 7 41.37 -18.47 1.29
CA LYS A 7 40.16 -17.67 1.59
C LYS A 7 38.89 -18.50 1.46
N THR A 8 38.29 -18.79 2.61
CA THR A 8 36.88 -19.15 2.74
C THR A 8 36.02 -18.01 2.19
N GLN A 9 35.22 -18.30 1.16
CA GLN A 9 34.29 -17.33 0.60
C GLN A 9 33.06 -17.25 1.52
N LYS A 10 33.08 -16.26 2.41
CA LYS A 10 31.92 -15.81 3.19
C LYS A 10 30.81 -15.42 2.19
N PRO A 11 29.57 -15.93 2.29
CA PRO A 11 28.50 -15.40 1.48
C PRO A 11 28.33 -13.91 1.85
N SER A 12 28.52 -13.04 0.87
CA SER A 12 28.10 -11.65 0.97
C SER A 12 26.60 -11.66 1.25
N PRO A 13 26.10 -10.93 2.26
CA PRO A 13 24.72 -10.49 2.21
C PRO A 13 24.68 -9.54 1.01
N SER A 14 24.18 -10.03 -0.13
CA SER A 14 23.72 -9.15 -1.19
C SER A 14 22.65 -8.28 -0.56
N ASN A 15 23.04 -7.07 -0.17
CA ASN A 15 22.12 -6.01 0.17
C ASN A 15 21.44 -5.62 -1.13
N THR A 16 20.52 -6.47 -1.58
CA THR A 16 19.50 -6.08 -2.54
C THR A 16 18.55 -5.20 -1.74
N GLU A 17 18.97 -3.97 -1.47
CA GLU A 17 18.04 -2.86 -1.30
C GLU A 17 17.31 -2.73 -2.63
N GLN A 18 16.36 -3.64 -2.85
CA GLN A 18 15.27 -3.40 -3.76
C GLN A 18 14.66 -2.11 -3.26
N LYS A 19 14.90 -1.02 -3.97
CA LYS A 19 14.07 0.19 -3.91
C LYS A 19 12.66 -0.15 -4.44
N THR A 20 12.02 -1.14 -3.85
CA THR A 20 10.57 -1.18 -3.69
C THR A 20 10.26 -0.01 -2.78
N GLY A 21 9.92 1.15 -3.36
CA GLY A 21 9.23 2.18 -2.61
C GLY A 21 8.10 1.49 -1.85
N GLN A 22 8.15 1.56 -0.52
CA GLN A 22 7.20 0.85 0.32
C GLN A 22 5.80 1.31 -0.09
N ARG A 23 5.04 0.40 -0.71
CA ARG A 23 3.63 0.65 -1.05
C ARG A 23 2.93 1.17 0.19
N LEU A 24 2.18 2.24 0.04
CA LEU A 24 1.43 2.81 1.16
C LEU A 24 0.40 1.85 1.72
N PHE A 25 -0.14 1.01 0.84
CA PHE A 25 -1.16 0.03 1.17
C PHE A 25 -0.74 -1.36 0.68
N ALA A 26 -1.00 -2.36 1.51
CA ALA A 26 -0.63 -3.75 1.25
C ALA A 26 -1.84 -4.65 0.89
N PHE A 27 -3.00 -4.05 0.58
CA PHE A 27 -4.18 -4.78 0.16
C PHE A 27 -4.16 -5.12 -1.34
N THR A 28 -4.89 -6.16 -1.73
CA THR A 28 -5.24 -6.46 -3.12
C THR A 28 -6.66 -6.00 -3.41
N GLU A 29 -7.02 -5.86 -4.69
CA GLU A 29 -8.34 -5.39 -5.12
C GLU A 29 -9.49 -6.20 -4.48
N ASN A 30 -9.35 -7.52 -4.48
CA ASN A 30 -10.35 -8.46 -3.95
C ASN A 30 -10.53 -8.38 -2.42
N GLN A 31 -9.63 -7.70 -1.71
CA GLN A 31 -9.73 -7.49 -0.26
C GLN A 31 -10.52 -6.23 0.09
N VAL A 32 -10.90 -5.42 -0.90
CA VAL A 32 -11.67 -4.19 -0.67
C VAL A 32 -13.16 -4.48 -0.80
N ALA A 33 -13.87 -4.37 0.32
CA ALA A 33 -15.33 -4.57 0.36
C ALA A 33 -16.11 -3.29 0.04
N GLN A 34 -15.57 -2.12 0.38
CA GLN A 34 -16.25 -0.84 0.24
C GLN A 34 -15.26 0.28 -0.05
N ILE A 35 -15.69 1.25 -0.87
CA ILE A 35 -15.00 2.52 -1.10
C ILE A 35 -16.00 3.64 -0.82
N GLN A 36 -15.60 4.63 -0.02
CA GLN A 36 -16.42 5.80 0.25
C GLN A 36 -15.66 7.07 -0.12
N VAL A 37 -16.20 7.80 -1.09
CA VAL A 37 -15.65 9.08 -1.53
C VAL A 37 -16.43 10.20 -0.87
N GLN A 38 -15.74 10.95 -0.01
CA GLN A 38 -16.29 12.08 0.72
C GLN A 38 -15.85 13.39 0.07
N THR A 39 -16.82 14.23 -0.27
CA THR A 39 -16.61 15.60 -0.73
C THR A 39 -17.46 16.54 0.14
N PRO A 40 -17.19 17.86 0.16
CA PRO A 40 -18.03 18.79 0.91
C PRO A 40 -19.51 18.76 0.49
N GLN A 41 -19.80 18.36 -0.75
CA GLN A 41 -21.14 18.36 -1.33
C GLN A 41 -21.88 17.03 -1.17
N GLN A 42 -21.16 15.90 -1.14
CA GLN A 42 -21.76 14.58 -1.13
C GLN A 42 -20.81 13.47 -0.66
N SER A 43 -21.44 12.38 -0.22
CA SER A 43 -20.80 11.08 0.04
C SER A 43 -21.28 10.08 -1.00
N ILE A 44 -20.35 9.47 -1.73
CA ILE A 44 -20.65 8.38 -2.65
C ILE A 44 -20.07 7.09 -2.06
N VAL A 45 -20.88 6.05 -1.95
CA VAL A 45 -20.49 4.76 -1.39
C VAL A 45 -20.59 3.69 -2.46
N PHE A 46 -19.50 2.96 -2.64
CA PHE A 46 -19.40 1.82 -3.53
C PHE A 46 -19.16 0.56 -2.71
N GLU A 47 -19.89 -0.50 -3.01
CA GLU A 47 -19.75 -1.81 -2.36
C GLU A 47 -19.44 -2.88 -3.40
N SER A 48 -18.50 -3.76 -3.06
CA SER A 48 -18.17 -4.93 -3.87
C SER A 48 -19.17 -6.04 -3.61
N SER A 49 -19.88 -6.47 -4.65
CA SER A 49 -20.71 -7.67 -4.60
C SER A 49 -19.81 -8.90 -4.71
N THR A 50 -19.49 -9.51 -3.58
CA THR A 50 -18.83 -10.83 -3.50
C THR A 50 -19.76 -11.99 -3.90
N GLN A 51 -21.03 -11.68 -4.17
CA GLN A 51 -22.10 -12.67 -4.40
C GLN A 51 -22.24 -13.10 -5.87
N SER A 52 -21.51 -12.48 -6.80
CA SER A 52 -21.59 -12.79 -8.23
C SER A 52 -20.21 -12.75 -8.87
N PHE A 53 -19.94 -13.68 -9.79
CA PHE A 53 -18.78 -13.63 -10.69
C PHE A 53 -19.23 -13.12 -12.08
N PRO A 54 -18.54 -12.14 -12.68
CA PRO A 54 -17.43 -11.39 -12.09
C PRO A 54 -17.88 -10.52 -10.90
N HIS A 55 -16.96 -10.24 -9.98
CA HIS A 55 -17.18 -9.30 -8.87
C HIS A 55 -17.69 -7.99 -9.46
N SER A 56 -18.91 -7.60 -9.11
CA SER A 56 -19.52 -6.36 -9.61
C SER A 56 -19.52 -5.31 -8.51
N TRP A 57 -19.26 -4.08 -8.90
CA TRP A 57 -19.34 -2.94 -7.99
C TRP A 57 -20.69 -2.25 -8.12
N LEU A 58 -21.29 -1.94 -6.98
CA LEU A 58 -22.55 -1.20 -6.90
C LEU A 58 -22.35 0.10 -6.16
N ILE A 59 -23.06 1.14 -6.60
CA ILE A 59 -23.27 2.33 -5.78
C ILE A 59 -24.33 1.95 -4.75
N SER A 60 -24.03 2.06 -3.46
CA SER A 60 -25.00 1.86 -2.37
C SER A 60 -25.62 3.18 -1.88
N ALA A 61 -24.93 4.30 -2.08
CA ALA A 61 -25.40 5.66 -1.81
C ALA A 61 -24.75 6.71 -2.74
N PRO A 62 -25.44 7.83 -3.07
CA PRO A 62 -26.76 8.22 -2.58
C PRO A 62 -27.93 7.52 -3.31
N GLN A 63 -27.71 7.05 -4.53
CA GLN A 63 -28.70 6.32 -5.32
C GLN A 63 -28.13 4.97 -5.71
N LYS A 64 -28.90 3.90 -5.45
CA LYS A 64 -28.47 2.55 -5.77
C LYS A 64 -28.41 2.33 -7.28
N GLY A 65 -27.35 1.69 -7.75
CA GLY A 65 -27.18 1.37 -9.16
C GLY A 65 -25.85 0.67 -9.45
N PRO A 66 -25.64 0.24 -10.71
CA PRO A 66 -24.33 -0.26 -11.13
C PRO A 66 -23.28 0.86 -11.02
N ALA A 67 -22.10 0.51 -10.52
CA ALA A 67 -20.95 1.40 -10.60
C ALA A 67 -20.24 1.22 -11.95
N ASP A 68 -19.42 2.21 -12.33
CA ASP A 68 -18.49 2.07 -13.44
C ASP A 68 -17.28 1.23 -12.97
N GLU A 69 -17.24 -0.03 -13.40
CA GLU A 69 -16.20 -0.98 -13.00
C GLU A 69 -14.79 -0.52 -13.41
N ALA A 70 -14.64 0.12 -14.57
CA ALA A 70 -13.35 0.61 -15.05
C ALA A 70 -12.84 1.77 -14.20
N ALA A 71 -13.74 2.68 -13.80
CA ALA A 71 -13.42 3.78 -12.91
C ALA A 71 -12.99 3.28 -11.51
N ILE A 72 -13.68 2.26 -10.98
CA ILE A 72 -13.33 1.65 -9.69
C ILE A 72 -11.98 0.94 -9.76
N ALA A 73 -11.75 0.11 -10.78
CA ALA A 73 -10.48 -0.58 -10.98
C ALA A 73 -9.30 0.40 -11.09
N TYR A 74 -9.50 1.50 -11.83
CA TYR A 74 -8.51 2.57 -11.92
C TYR A 74 -8.18 3.18 -10.54
N LEU A 75 -9.21 3.51 -9.75
CA LEU A 75 -9.03 4.10 -8.42
C LEU A 75 -8.31 3.14 -7.46
N LEU A 76 -8.68 1.86 -7.45
CA LEU A 76 -8.02 0.84 -6.63
C LEU A 76 -6.56 0.64 -7.03
N ASN A 77 -6.29 0.62 -8.34
CA ASN A 77 -4.92 0.54 -8.83
C ASN A 77 -4.07 1.73 -8.37
N LEU A 78 -4.61 2.95 -8.41
CA LEU A 78 -3.91 4.14 -7.89
C LEU A 78 -3.56 3.99 -6.41
N LEU A 79 -4.46 3.44 -5.58
CA LEU A 79 -4.18 3.23 -4.15
C LEU A 79 -3.11 2.16 -3.94
N ILE A 80 -3.26 1.00 -4.58
CA ILE A 80 -2.35 -0.15 -4.44
C ILE A 80 -0.93 0.19 -4.92
N THR A 81 -0.83 0.97 -6.00
CA THR A 81 0.44 1.37 -6.60
C THR A 81 1.02 2.64 -5.99
N SER A 82 0.24 3.37 -5.17
CA SER A 82 0.72 4.59 -4.53
C SER A 82 1.93 4.29 -3.63
N SER A 83 3.02 5.00 -3.92
CA SER A 83 4.23 5.01 -3.12
C SER A 83 4.33 6.36 -2.43
N SER A 84 4.60 6.38 -1.13
CA SER A 84 4.91 7.64 -0.45
C SER A 84 6.39 7.93 -0.58
N PRO A 85 6.79 9.09 -1.15
CA PRO A 85 8.15 9.57 -1.03
C PRO A 85 8.45 10.09 0.39
N ARG A 86 7.42 10.33 1.21
CA ARG A 86 7.56 10.86 2.57
C ARG A 86 7.89 9.73 3.55
N ARG A 87 9.19 9.43 3.67
CA ARG A 87 9.74 8.82 4.87
C ARG A 87 10.22 9.93 5.80
N LEU A 88 9.57 10.07 6.96
CA LEU A 88 10.12 10.86 8.05
C LEU A 88 11.15 9.97 8.77
N GLU A 89 12.42 10.14 8.42
CA GLU A 89 13.51 9.54 9.21
C GLU A 89 13.68 10.38 10.49
N ILE A 90 13.05 9.91 11.55
CA ILE A 90 13.19 10.50 12.88
C ILE A 90 14.35 9.76 13.55
N SER A 91 15.43 10.49 13.85
CA SER A 91 16.49 9.90 14.68
C SER A 91 15.93 9.58 16.07
N PRO A 92 16.37 8.50 16.73
CA PRO A 92 15.87 8.12 18.05
C PRO A 92 15.91 9.27 19.08
N GLN A 93 16.86 10.20 18.94
CA GLN A 93 17.03 11.35 19.83
C GLN A 93 15.91 12.39 19.71
N ARG A 94 15.20 12.45 18.56
CA ARG A 94 14.13 13.42 18.30
C ARG A 94 12.73 12.86 18.53
N LEU A 95 12.60 11.59 18.92
CA LEU A 95 11.30 10.97 19.19
C LEU A 95 10.50 11.74 20.26
N SER A 96 11.21 12.31 21.25
CA SER A 96 10.65 13.17 22.29
C SER A 96 10.04 14.48 21.75
N GLU A 97 10.58 15.05 20.68
CA GLU A 97 10.03 16.25 20.02
C GLU A 97 8.65 16.00 19.39
N PHE A 98 8.35 14.73 19.11
CA PHE A 98 7.08 14.27 18.53
C PHE A 98 6.19 13.54 19.55
N GLY A 99 6.51 13.59 20.84
CA GLY A 99 5.71 12.96 21.90
C GLY A 99 5.82 11.42 21.97
N PHE A 100 6.75 10.82 21.22
CA PHE A 100 7.06 9.39 21.33
C PHE A 100 8.13 9.19 22.41
N GLN A 101 7.71 8.93 23.65
CA GLN A 101 8.64 8.53 24.71
C GLN A 101 8.85 7.01 24.68
N THR A 102 10.11 6.58 24.60
CA THR A 102 10.49 5.18 24.84
C THR A 102 10.56 4.97 26.35
N SER A 103 9.63 4.19 26.90
CA SER A 103 9.67 3.73 28.31
C SER A 103 10.69 2.62 28.52
#